data_AF-A0AAJ7U1X4-F1
#
_entry.id   AF-A0AAJ7U1X4-F1
#
_cell.length_a   1.000
_cell.length_b   1.000
_cell.length_c   1.000
_cell.angle_alpha   90.00
_cell.angle_beta   90.00
_cell.angle_gamma   90.00
#
_symmetry.space_group_name_H-M   'P 1'
#
loop_
_entity.id
_entity.type
_entity.pdbx_description
1 polymer ?
#
loop_
_entity_poly.entity_id
_entity_poly.type
_entity_poly.pdbx_seq_one_letter_code
_entity_poly.pdbx_strand_id
1 'polypeptide(L)'
;MDQRLSKALLVAAAALIFFTIAYQYVCPGAGCGLLLLTPPPQAHRGGGGGGSSSSSSSSLSSLSSSSLDPYPAPDPHYVRKFHFATRDLDKTVPFDLKGDDVIVFLHIQKTGGTTFGRHLVRNIQLELPCECRAGQKKCACLRPGRRDTWLFSRFSTGWSCGLHADWTELTSCVPAVLQRKGSRLDAKRNFYYITMLRDPVSRYLSEWRHVQRGATWKTSLHMCDGRAPTPHELPSCYAGDDWAGVSLTDFMACPYNLANNRQTRMLADLSLVGCYNASFMIERRRGQILLESAKRNLRGMAFFGLTEFQRRTQFLFERTFQLRFIAPFTQYNATRAAGVDVPNATMARIRELNDMDVQLYEYARDLFLQRYQRARRLERQRQRQQERAGPRAWWFGRAEAAPAPGAASAGAADPTRGGGDISQEEEEEAEFLERQLENDFKLQQRQQLEEEEEEAAAAAAAEPALPSDGGAPDGGVGRAERQGGGGGGEGGIVAEPNAPRPANSDYSGHVQKW
;
A
#
# COMPACT_ATOMS: atom_id res chain seq x y z
N MET A 1 -15.52 13.08 -69.41
CA MET A 1 -14.40 13.46 -68.51
C MET A 1 -14.80 13.46 -67.02
N ASP A 2 -16.08 13.22 -66.69
CA ASP A 2 -16.63 13.41 -65.35
C ASP A 2 -16.24 12.38 -64.28
N GLN A 3 -15.96 11.12 -64.64
CA GLN A 3 -15.62 10.09 -63.64
C GLN A 3 -14.20 10.24 -63.04
N ARG A 4 -13.25 10.82 -63.77
CA ARG A 4 -11.88 11.02 -63.27
C ARG A 4 -11.80 12.26 -62.37
N LEU A 5 -12.57 13.30 -62.69
CA LEU A 5 -12.66 14.51 -61.90
C LEU A 5 -13.36 14.26 -60.56
N SER A 6 -14.42 13.47 -60.55
CA SER A 6 -15.15 13.10 -59.32
C SER A 6 -14.32 12.21 -58.39
N LYS A 7 -13.52 11.27 -58.92
CA LYS A 7 -12.58 10.48 -58.10
C LYS A 7 -11.44 11.32 -57.54
N ALA A 8 -10.89 12.25 -58.33
CA ALA A 8 -9.85 13.16 -57.86
C ALA A 8 -10.36 14.10 -56.74
N LEU A 9 -11.59 14.59 -56.87
CA LEU A 9 -12.24 15.40 -55.83
C LEU A 9 -12.47 14.61 -54.54
N LEU A 10 -12.87 13.35 -54.64
CA LEU A 10 -13.07 12.46 -53.48
C LEU A 10 -11.75 12.18 -52.74
N VAL A 11 -10.66 11.96 -53.48
CA VAL A 11 -9.33 11.76 -52.89
C VAL A 11 -8.82 13.04 -52.24
N ALA A 12 -9.03 14.20 -52.87
CA ALA A 12 -8.65 15.50 -52.30
C ALA A 12 -9.44 15.81 -51.01
N ALA A 13 -10.75 15.52 -51.01
CA ALA A 13 -11.59 15.69 -49.82
C ALA A 13 -11.17 14.74 -48.69
N ALA A 14 -10.87 13.48 -48.99
CA ALA A 14 -10.39 12.53 -47.99
C ALA A 14 -9.03 12.93 -47.40
N ALA A 15 -8.13 13.48 -48.21
CA ALA A 15 -6.85 14.00 -47.74
C ALA A 15 -7.04 15.22 -46.81
N LEU A 16 -7.91 16.17 -47.16
CA LEU A 16 -8.25 17.32 -46.31
C LEU A 16 -8.86 16.91 -44.97
N ILE A 17 -9.74 15.90 -44.97
CA ILE A 17 -10.32 15.36 -43.74
C ILE A 17 -9.24 14.68 -42.88
N PHE A 18 -8.34 13.91 -43.50
CA PHE A 18 -7.24 13.28 -42.78
C PHE A 18 -6.29 14.31 -42.15
N PHE A 19 -5.95 15.39 -42.88
CA PHE A 19 -5.10 16.46 -42.36
C PHE A 19 -5.78 17.27 -41.25
N THR A 20 -7.08 17.51 -41.33
CA THR A 20 -7.81 18.20 -40.25
C THR A 20 -7.93 17.34 -38.99
N ILE A 21 -8.16 16.03 -39.11
CA ILE A 21 -8.14 15.10 -37.97
C ILE A 21 -6.74 15.01 -37.37
N ALA A 22 -5.70 14.90 -38.20
CA ALA A 22 -4.32 14.90 -37.73
C ALA A 22 -3.97 16.21 -37.01
N TYR A 23 -4.38 17.36 -37.56
CA TYR A 23 -4.16 18.67 -36.94
C TYR A 23 -4.87 18.80 -35.58
N GLN A 24 -6.11 18.32 -35.46
CA GLN A 24 -6.85 18.30 -34.20
C GLN A 24 -6.25 17.35 -33.15
N TYR A 25 -5.61 16.26 -33.59
CA TYR A 25 -4.89 15.32 -32.70
C TYR A 25 -3.54 15.84 -32.24
N VAL A 26 -2.83 16.60 -33.08
CA VAL A 26 -1.52 17.18 -32.76
C VAL A 26 -1.64 18.47 -31.96
N CYS A 27 -2.74 19.21 -32.09
CA CYS A 27 -2.99 20.47 -31.37
C CYS A 27 -4.43 20.55 -30.81
N PRO A 28 -4.70 19.93 -29.65
CA PRO A 28 -6.00 20.06 -29.00
C PRO A 28 -6.03 21.38 -28.20
N GLY A 29 -6.44 22.46 -28.84
CA GLY A 29 -6.66 23.77 -28.20
C GLY A 29 -6.01 24.94 -28.93
N ALA A 30 -6.68 26.09 -28.87
CA ALA A 30 -6.28 27.33 -29.55
C ALA A 30 -4.91 27.82 -29.08
N GLY A 31 -3.85 27.47 -29.82
CA GLY A 31 -2.48 27.88 -29.48
C GLY A 31 -1.45 27.81 -30.61
N CYS A 32 -1.83 27.43 -31.84
CA CYS A 32 -0.91 27.44 -32.98
C CYS A 32 -1.26 28.57 -33.96
N GLY A 33 -0.79 29.78 -33.66
CA GLY A 33 -0.66 30.86 -34.62
C GLY A 33 0.68 30.72 -35.37
N LEU A 34 0.62 30.51 -36.68
CA LEU A 34 1.79 30.44 -37.55
C LEU A 34 2.34 31.85 -37.79
N LEU A 35 3.59 32.07 -37.38
CA LEU A 35 4.43 33.22 -37.71
C LEU A 35 4.47 33.47 -39.22
N LEU A 36 4.12 34.69 -39.64
CA LEU A 36 4.41 35.23 -40.96
C LEU A 36 5.46 36.33 -40.85
N LEU A 37 6.44 36.24 -41.75
CA LEU A 37 7.68 37.01 -41.85
C LEU A 37 7.46 38.51 -42.16
N THR A 38 8.19 39.40 -41.48
CA THR A 38 8.67 40.68 -42.05
C THR A 38 10.13 40.96 -41.59
N PRO A 39 10.96 41.62 -42.43
CA PRO A 39 12.43 41.71 -42.26
C PRO A 39 12.89 42.94 -41.43
N PRO A 40 14.18 43.03 -41.04
CA PRO A 40 14.64 43.97 -40.01
C PRO A 40 15.16 45.31 -40.59
N PRO A 41 15.30 46.34 -39.74
CA PRO A 41 16.53 47.11 -39.80
C PRO A 41 17.14 47.46 -38.43
N GLN A 42 18.45 47.66 -38.47
CA GLN A 42 19.33 48.03 -37.36
C GLN A 42 19.16 49.50 -36.93
N ALA A 43 19.43 49.72 -35.64
CA ALA A 43 20.07 50.86 -34.98
C ALA A 43 19.93 52.28 -35.60
N HIS A 44 19.30 53.20 -34.84
CA HIS A 44 20.00 54.36 -34.26
C HIS A 44 19.06 55.27 -33.42
N ARG A 45 19.60 55.68 -32.26
CA ARG A 45 19.50 56.99 -31.59
C ARG A 45 18.15 57.61 -31.17
N GLY A 46 18.12 57.93 -29.86
CA GLY A 46 17.47 59.12 -29.28
C GLY A 46 15.99 58.90 -28.97
N GLY A 47 15.44 59.21 -27.81
CA GLY A 47 15.89 60.02 -26.68
C GLY A 47 14.63 60.63 -26.05
N GLY A 48 14.59 60.70 -24.72
CA GLY A 48 13.77 61.69 -24.00
C GLY A 48 12.45 61.24 -23.38
N GLY A 49 12.44 61.27 -22.05
CA GLY A 49 11.32 61.66 -21.19
C GLY A 49 10.22 60.60 -20.98
N GLY A 50 9.83 60.21 -19.78
CA GLY A 50 9.95 60.82 -18.46
C GLY A 50 8.64 60.51 -17.72
N GLY A 51 8.69 59.89 -16.55
CA GLY A 51 7.48 59.51 -15.80
C GLY A 51 7.70 58.44 -14.74
N SER A 52 8.56 58.73 -13.76
CA SER A 52 8.75 58.06 -12.47
C SER A 52 7.46 58.05 -11.62
N SER A 53 7.14 56.99 -10.89
CA SER A 53 7.59 56.70 -9.51
C SER A 53 6.67 55.56 -8.99
N SER A 54 7.00 54.66 -8.07
CA SER A 54 8.02 54.61 -7.03
C SER A 54 8.27 53.14 -6.66
N SER A 55 9.55 52.81 -6.48
CA SER A 55 10.07 51.56 -5.96
C SER A 55 10.00 51.55 -4.43
N SER A 56 9.45 50.48 -3.85
CA SER A 56 9.75 50.06 -2.48
C SER A 56 10.42 48.69 -2.56
N SER A 57 11.74 48.67 -2.40
CA SER A 57 12.56 47.48 -2.29
C SER A 57 12.56 46.97 -0.85
N SER A 58 12.25 45.70 -0.63
CA SER A 58 12.71 44.96 0.54
C SER A 58 12.80 43.46 0.26
N SER A 59 14.05 42.99 0.26
CA SER A 59 14.48 41.70 0.83
C SER A 59 14.15 40.42 0.05
N LEU A 60 14.93 40.15 -1.00
CA LEU A 60 15.15 38.77 -1.48
C LEU A 60 16.65 38.49 -1.42
N SER A 61 17.14 38.27 -0.20
CA SER A 61 18.47 37.72 0.05
C SER A 61 18.31 36.27 0.46
N SER A 62 19.02 35.37 -0.21
CA SER A 62 19.27 33.98 0.19
C SER A 62 18.14 32.95 -0.01
N LEU A 63 17.92 32.54 -1.26
CA LEU A 63 17.60 31.15 -1.55
C LEU A 63 18.72 30.56 -2.39
N SER A 64 19.73 30.09 -1.66
CA SER A 64 20.75 29.15 -2.12
C SER A 64 20.10 27.98 -2.87
N SER A 65 20.80 27.55 -3.91
CA SER A 65 20.62 26.38 -4.76
C SER A 65 20.33 25.06 -4.02
N SER A 66 19.15 24.94 -3.40
CA SER A 66 18.60 23.66 -2.96
C SER A 66 17.95 23.00 -4.18
N SER A 67 18.70 22.07 -4.78
CA SER A 67 18.27 21.20 -5.86
C SER A 67 16.80 20.75 -5.73
N LEU A 68 16.03 20.89 -6.81
CA LEU A 68 14.63 20.46 -6.95
C LEU A 68 14.43 19.04 -6.43
N ASP A 69 14.02 18.90 -5.17
CA ASP A 69 13.61 17.62 -4.60
C ASP A 69 12.36 17.15 -5.36
N PRO A 70 12.44 16.05 -6.13
CA PRO A 70 11.34 15.66 -6.99
C PRO A 70 10.17 15.04 -6.21
N TYR A 71 10.33 14.81 -4.90
CA TYR A 71 9.35 14.14 -4.06
C TYR A 71 8.59 15.11 -3.14
N PRO A 72 7.26 14.92 -2.96
CA PRO A 72 6.45 15.80 -2.14
C PRO A 72 7.01 15.96 -0.72
N ALA A 73 6.91 17.16 -0.15
CA ALA A 73 7.15 17.30 1.28
C ALA A 73 6.21 16.37 2.07
N PRO A 74 6.64 15.84 3.22
CA PRO A 74 5.70 15.24 4.15
C PRO A 74 4.64 16.27 4.55
N ASP A 75 3.41 15.79 4.74
CA ASP A 75 2.30 16.65 5.14
C ASP A 75 2.52 17.16 6.57
N PRO A 76 2.56 18.48 6.81
CA PRO A 76 2.75 19.06 8.14
C PRO A 76 1.54 18.86 9.06
N HIS A 77 0.34 18.66 8.50
CA HIS A 77 -0.90 18.45 9.27
C HIS A 77 -1.23 16.97 9.50
N TYR A 78 -0.35 16.06 9.09
CA TYR A 78 -0.56 14.64 9.30
C TYR A 78 -0.45 14.29 10.80
N VAL A 79 -1.56 13.81 11.35
CA VAL A 79 -1.65 13.30 12.72
C VAL A 79 -1.48 11.77 12.72
N ARG A 80 -0.53 11.28 13.53
CA ARG A 80 -0.30 9.84 13.71
C ARG A 80 -1.47 9.23 14.48
N LYS A 81 -2.02 8.13 13.98
CA LYS A 81 -3.10 7.39 14.64
C LYS A 81 -2.62 6.18 15.44
N PHE A 82 -1.56 5.52 14.97
CA PHE A 82 -1.05 4.28 15.56
C PHE A 82 0.43 4.40 15.89
N HIS A 83 0.85 3.68 16.94
CA HIS A 83 2.26 3.52 17.27
C HIS A 83 2.88 2.36 16.48
N PHE A 84 3.96 2.63 15.75
CA PHE A 84 4.74 1.63 15.03
C PHE A 84 6.17 1.60 15.53
N ALA A 85 6.70 0.41 15.76
CA ALA A 85 8.10 0.27 16.14
C ALA A 85 9.01 0.71 14.98
N THR A 86 10.24 1.13 15.29
CA THR A 86 11.23 1.54 14.29
C THR A 86 11.41 0.51 13.17
N ARG A 87 11.45 -0.79 13.51
CA ARG A 87 11.56 -1.90 12.53
C ARG A 87 10.40 -1.97 11.54
N ASP A 88 9.22 -1.46 11.92
CA ASP A 88 8.03 -1.46 11.07
C ASP A 88 8.06 -0.28 10.10
N LEU A 89 8.76 0.81 10.46
CA LEU A 89 8.92 2.02 9.66
C LEU A 89 10.15 1.95 8.74
N ASP A 90 11.25 1.37 9.22
CA ASP A 90 12.52 1.25 8.49
C ASP A 90 12.50 0.01 7.59
N LYS A 91 11.95 0.18 6.38
CA LYS A 91 11.94 -0.85 5.35
C LYS A 91 13.01 -0.56 4.30
N THR A 92 14.21 -1.07 4.57
CA THR A 92 15.28 -1.21 3.57
C THR A 92 15.60 -2.68 3.40
N VAL A 93 15.63 -3.14 2.16
CA VAL A 93 15.92 -4.52 1.80
C VAL A 93 17.25 -4.54 1.03
N PRO A 94 18.20 -5.42 1.39
CA PRO A 94 19.42 -5.64 0.60
C PRO A 94 19.07 -6.49 -0.62
N PHE A 95 18.29 -5.93 -1.54
CA PHE A 95 17.76 -6.66 -2.69
C PHE A 95 18.87 -6.95 -3.70
N ASP A 96 19.22 -8.23 -3.83
CA ASP A 96 20.19 -8.70 -4.81
C ASP A 96 19.50 -9.25 -6.06
N LEU A 97 19.38 -8.40 -7.08
CA LEU A 97 18.81 -8.79 -8.37
C LEU A 97 19.65 -9.85 -9.10
N LYS A 98 20.97 -9.91 -8.88
CA LYS A 98 21.86 -10.91 -9.49
C LYS A 98 21.89 -12.23 -8.71
N GLY A 99 21.59 -12.16 -7.41
CA GLY A 99 21.43 -13.30 -6.51
C GLY A 99 20.14 -14.08 -6.74
N ASP A 100 19.52 -14.54 -5.66
CA ASP A 100 18.33 -15.42 -5.70
C ASP A 100 17.06 -14.75 -5.15
N ASP A 101 17.11 -13.43 -4.92
CA ASP A 101 16.01 -12.63 -4.40
C ASP A 101 14.89 -12.42 -5.43
N VAL A 102 13.63 -12.47 -4.97
CA VAL A 102 12.46 -12.35 -5.85
C VAL A 102 11.44 -11.37 -5.25
N ILE A 103 11.06 -10.36 -6.02
CA ILE A 103 9.91 -9.51 -5.67
C ILE A 103 8.63 -10.23 -6.07
N VAL A 104 7.66 -10.34 -5.16
CA VAL A 104 6.36 -10.98 -5.41
C VAL A 104 5.26 -9.95 -5.31
N PHE A 105 4.63 -9.60 -6.43
CA PHE A 105 3.56 -8.61 -6.46
C PHE A 105 2.17 -9.25 -6.31
N LEU A 106 1.60 -9.12 -5.11
CA LEU A 106 0.21 -9.46 -4.80
C LEU A 106 -0.71 -8.35 -5.32
N HIS A 107 -1.41 -8.64 -6.42
CA HIS A 107 -2.26 -7.68 -7.11
C HIS A 107 -3.73 -7.83 -6.69
N ILE A 108 -4.18 -6.98 -5.76
CA ILE A 108 -5.60 -6.90 -5.37
C ILE A 108 -6.39 -6.19 -6.47
N GLN A 109 -7.60 -6.67 -6.77
CA GLN A 109 -8.45 -6.06 -7.78
C GLN A 109 -8.72 -4.58 -7.45
N LYS A 110 -8.57 -3.74 -8.47
CA LYS A 110 -8.97 -2.31 -8.49
C LYS A 110 -8.16 -1.37 -7.59
N THR A 111 -6.98 -1.79 -7.15
CA THR A 111 -6.03 -0.95 -6.38
C THR A 111 -4.96 -0.28 -7.25
N GLY A 112 -5.26 -0.02 -8.53
CA GLY A 112 -4.28 0.55 -9.46
C GLY A 112 -3.13 -0.39 -9.85
N GLY A 113 -3.18 -1.66 -9.45
CA GLY A 113 -2.08 -2.62 -9.68
C GLY A 113 -1.74 -2.91 -11.14
N THR A 114 -2.62 -2.58 -12.09
CA THR A 114 -2.27 -2.63 -13.53
C THR A 114 -1.27 -1.53 -13.91
N THR A 115 -1.41 -0.32 -13.35
CA THR A 115 -0.43 0.76 -13.57
C THR A 115 0.87 0.45 -12.84
N PHE A 116 0.79 0.12 -11.55
CA PHE A 116 1.97 -0.21 -10.76
C PHE A 116 2.75 -1.42 -11.33
N GLY A 117 2.04 -2.50 -11.69
CA GLY A 117 2.67 -3.66 -12.33
C GLY A 117 3.38 -3.33 -13.65
N ARG A 118 2.87 -2.37 -14.45
CA ARG A 118 3.58 -1.90 -15.65
C ARG A 118 4.85 -1.13 -15.29
N HIS A 119 4.84 -0.33 -14.21
CA HIS A 119 6.06 0.33 -13.74
C HIS A 119 7.14 -0.70 -13.37
N LEU A 120 6.78 -1.81 -12.72
CA LEU A 120 7.72 -2.86 -12.36
C LEU A 120 8.43 -3.51 -13.56
N VAL A 121 7.72 -3.69 -14.69
CA VAL A 121 8.28 -4.36 -15.87
C VAL A 121 8.83 -3.42 -16.95
N ARG A 122 8.52 -2.13 -16.91
CA ARG A 122 8.89 -1.17 -17.99
C ARG A 122 9.57 0.11 -17.51
N ASN A 123 9.51 0.42 -16.23
CA ASN A 123 9.91 1.73 -15.74
C ASN A 123 11.01 1.68 -14.68
N ILE A 124 11.54 0.51 -14.31
CA ILE A 124 12.69 0.42 -13.40
C ILE A 124 13.98 0.52 -14.23
N GLN A 125 14.93 1.33 -13.76
CA GLN A 125 16.27 1.39 -14.32
C GLN A 125 17.04 0.12 -13.91
N LEU A 126 17.31 -0.74 -14.89
CA LEU A 126 17.97 -2.04 -14.69
C LEU A 126 19.14 -2.18 -15.66
N GLU A 127 20.18 -2.91 -15.24
CA GLU A 127 21.28 -3.33 -16.12
C GLU A 127 20.76 -4.17 -17.30
N LEU A 128 19.84 -5.10 -17.00
CA LEU A 128 19.08 -5.86 -18.00
C LEU A 128 17.59 -5.55 -17.84
N PRO A 129 16.99 -4.70 -18.71
CA PRO A 129 15.57 -4.43 -18.70
C PRO A 129 14.73 -5.68 -19.01
N CYS A 130 13.47 -5.70 -18.55
CA CYS A 130 12.56 -6.78 -18.95
C CYS A 130 12.24 -6.71 -20.45
N GLU A 131 12.20 -7.85 -21.12
CA GLU A 131 11.81 -7.94 -22.53
C GLU A 131 10.28 -7.99 -22.66
N CYS A 132 9.67 -6.88 -23.06
CA CYS A 132 8.23 -6.78 -23.29
C CYS A 132 7.90 -6.70 -24.80
N ARG A 133 7.47 -7.80 -25.40
CA ARG A 133 7.07 -7.82 -26.83
C ARG A 133 5.69 -7.21 -27.04
N ALA A 134 5.52 -6.41 -28.09
CA ALA A 134 4.22 -5.86 -28.46
C ALA A 134 3.19 -6.99 -28.69
N GLY A 135 1.95 -6.80 -28.25
CA GLY A 135 0.90 -7.82 -28.29
C GLY A 135 0.96 -8.86 -27.18
N GLN A 136 2.11 -9.08 -26.53
CA GLN A 136 2.22 -9.99 -25.40
C GLN A 136 1.90 -9.29 -24.08
N LYS A 137 1.03 -9.92 -23.27
CA LYS A 137 0.69 -9.43 -21.92
C LYS A 137 1.80 -9.68 -20.89
N LYS A 138 2.72 -10.63 -21.17
CA LYS A 138 3.78 -11.07 -20.27
C LYS A 138 5.13 -10.63 -20.83
N CYS A 139 5.99 -10.07 -19.98
CA CYS A 139 7.37 -9.71 -20.27
C CYS A 139 8.33 -10.73 -19.65
N ALA A 140 9.51 -10.91 -20.22
CA ALA A 140 10.57 -11.71 -19.62
C ALA A 140 11.46 -10.81 -18.74
N CYS A 141 11.31 -10.91 -17.41
CA CYS A 141 12.13 -10.19 -16.43
C CYS A 141 13.19 -11.13 -15.86
N LEU A 142 14.26 -11.33 -16.64
CA LEU A 142 15.34 -12.27 -16.31
C LEU A 142 16.46 -11.57 -15.54
N ARG A 143 17.25 -12.34 -14.79
CA ARG A 143 18.46 -11.83 -14.15
C ARG A 143 19.59 -11.67 -15.19
N PRO A 144 20.50 -10.71 -15.03
CA PRO A 144 21.71 -10.62 -15.85
C PRO A 144 22.48 -11.95 -15.84
N GLY A 145 22.75 -12.51 -17.03
CA GLY A 145 23.49 -13.76 -17.18
C GLY A 145 22.76 -15.05 -16.77
N ARG A 146 21.48 -15.00 -16.37
CA ARG A 146 20.69 -16.19 -15.99
C ARG A 146 19.29 -16.19 -16.65
N ARG A 147 18.68 -17.37 -16.70
CA ARG A 147 17.34 -17.58 -17.28
C ARG A 147 16.20 -17.61 -16.25
N ASP A 148 16.50 -17.42 -14.97
CA ASP A 148 15.48 -17.30 -13.93
C ASP A 148 15.04 -15.85 -13.74
N THR A 149 13.87 -15.69 -13.10
CA THR A 149 13.23 -14.39 -12.93
C THR A 149 13.43 -13.83 -11.52
N TRP A 150 13.62 -12.51 -11.43
CA TRP A 150 13.68 -11.75 -10.17
C TRP A 150 12.31 -11.16 -9.77
N LEU A 151 11.28 -11.29 -10.62
CA LEU A 151 9.96 -10.71 -10.40
C LEU A 151 8.86 -11.73 -10.64
N PHE A 152 8.06 -12.02 -9.61
CA PHE A 152 6.83 -12.80 -9.70
C PHE A 152 5.62 -11.85 -9.74
N SER A 153 4.95 -11.76 -10.88
CA SER A 153 3.81 -10.87 -11.08
C SER A 153 2.97 -11.29 -12.29
N ARG A 154 1.76 -10.74 -12.41
CA ARG A 154 0.92 -10.86 -13.62
C ARG A 154 1.69 -10.58 -14.92
N PHE A 155 2.54 -9.56 -14.95
CA PHE A 155 3.21 -9.11 -16.17
C PHE A 155 4.59 -9.74 -16.39
N SER A 156 5.08 -10.59 -15.48
CA SER A 156 6.34 -11.31 -15.62
C SER A 156 6.15 -12.84 -15.68
N THR A 157 5.48 -13.42 -14.68
CA THR A 157 5.23 -14.86 -14.57
C THR A 157 3.80 -15.24 -14.96
N GLY A 158 2.92 -14.27 -15.22
CA GLY A 158 1.51 -14.52 -15.44
C GLY A 158 0.80 -14.90 -14.13
N TRP A 159 -0.37 -15.54 -14.27
CA TRP A 159 -1.15 -16.04 -13.14
C TRP A 159 -0.74 -17.46 -12.75
N SER A 160 0.57 -17.68 -12.54
CA SER A 160 1.12 -19.02 -12.29
C SER A 160 0.61 -19.67 -10.99
N CYS A 161 0.07 -18.88 -10.05
CA CYS A 161 -0.52 -19.35 -8.80
C CYS A 161 -2.02 -19.09 -8.69
N GLY A 162 -2.70 -18.84 -9.83
CA GLY A 162 -4.10 -18.46 -9.85
C GLY A 162 -4.33 -17.00 -10.25
N LEU A 163 -5.49 -16.72 -10.86
CA LEU A 163 -5.90 -15.38 -11.24
C LEU A 163 -6.10 -14.54 -9.97
N HIS A 164 -5.37 -13.43 -9.84
CA HIS A 164 -5.40 -12.57 -8.65
C HIS A 164 -5.13 -13.34 -7.34
N ALA A 165 -4.17 -14.28 -7.39
CA ALA A 165 -3.75 -15.06 -6.23
C ALA A 165 -3.51 -14.17 -5.01
N ASP A 166 -4.16 -14.52 -3.90
CA ASP A 166 -4.09 -13.77 -2.65
C ASP A 166 -2.88 -14.17 -1.78
N TRP A 167 -2.79 -13.63 -0.56
CA TRP A 167 -1.68 -13.93 0.36
C TRP A 167 -1.60 -15.43 0.68
N THR A 168 -2.73 -16.09 0.90
CA THR A 168 -2.79 -17.52 1.23
C THR A 168 -2.34 -18.36 0.03
N GLU A 169 -2.80 -18.00 -1.16
CA GLU A 169 -2.41 -18.69 -2.40
C GLU A 169 -0.93 -18.46 -2.75
N LEU A 170 -0.43 -17.23 -2.65
CA LEU A 170 0.93 -16.90 -3.06
C LEU A 170 1.99 -17.45 -2.10
N THR A 171 1.77 -17.42 -0.79
CA THR A 171 2.74 -17.94 0.18
C THR A 171 2.88 -19.46 0.11
N SER A 172 1.81 -20.18 -0.22
CA SER A 172 1.82 -21.63 -0.41
C SER A 172 2.34 -22.06 -1.81
N CYS A 173 2.14 -21.25 -2.85
CA CYS A 173 2.44 -21.64 -4.24
C CYS A 173 3.79 -21.15 -4.78
N VAL A 174 4.18 -19.89 -4.51
CA VAL A 174 5.32 -19.23 -5.19
C VAL A 174 6.65 -19.98 -5.01
N PRO A 175 7.02 -20.45 -3.79
CA PRO A 175 8.26 -21.20 -3.60
C PRO A 175 8.36 -22.42 -4.52
N ALA A 176 7.30 -23.24 -4.59
CA ALA A 176 7.27 -24.46 -5.41
C ALA A 176 7.34 -24.15 -6.92
N VAL A 177 6.61 -23.12 -7.38
CA VAL A 177 6.62 -22.73 -8.81
C VAL A 177 8.00 -22.25 -9.26
N LEU A 178 8.71 -21.53 -8.39
CA LEU A 178 10.02 -20.96 -8.73
C LEU A 178 11.17 -21.95 -8.55
N GLN A 179 11.06 -22.91 -7.64
CA GLN A 179 11.99 -24.05 -7.55
C GLN A 179 11.95 -24.92 -8.80
N ARG A 180 10.75 -25.31 -9.29
CA ARG A 180 10.60 -26.13 -10.52
C ARG A 180 11.23 -25.50 -11.78
N LYS A 181 11.41 -24.18 -11.79
CA LYS A 181 11.95 -23.43 -12.94
C LYS A 181 13.45 -23.13 -12.85
N GLY A 182 14.14 -23.47 -11.75
CA GLY A 182 15.57 -23.23 -11.57
C GLY A 182 16.35 -24.52 -11.30
N SER A 183 17.51 -24.69 -11.92
CA SER A 183 18.33 -25.92 -11.86
C SER A 183 19.10 -26.13 -10.54
N ARG A 184 18.96 -25.24 -9.54
CA ARG A 184 19.62 -25.38 -8.23
C ARG A 184 18.57 -25.69 -7.18
N LEU A 185 18.53 -26.96 -6.77
CA LEU A 185 17.62 -27.50 -5.75
C LEU A 185 17.82 -26.89 -4.35
N ASP A 186 18.96 -26.22 -4.09
CA ASP A 186 19.38 -25.80 -2.74
C ASP A 186 19.53 -24.29 -2.52
N ALA A 187 19.19 -23.44 -3.49
CA ALA A 187 19.29 -21.99 -3.30
C ALA A 187 18.13 -21.46 -2.44
N LYS A 188 18.40 -21.08 -1.19
CA LYS A 188 17.46 -20.38 -0.31
C LYS A 188 17.11 -19.02 -0.94
N ARG A 189 15.93 -18.93 -1.57
CA ARG A 189 15.43 -17.69 -2.18
C ARG A 189 14.75 -16.81 -1.16
N ASN A 190 15.02 -15.51 -1.19
CA ASN A 190 14.26 -14.54 -0.42
C ASN A 190 13.08 -14.03 -1.25
N PHE A 191 11.88 -14.06 -0.68
CA PHE A 191 10.65 -13.57 -1.33
C PHE A 191 10.20 -12.26 -0.68
N TYR A 192 10.28 -11.17 -1.44
CA TYR A 192 9.85 -9.85 -1.00
C TYR A 192 8.45 -9.55 -1.52
N TYR A 193 7.46 -9.85 -0.70
CA TYR A 193 6.06 -9.57 -1.01
C TYR A 193 5.79 -8.07 -1.01
N ILE A 194 5.08 -7.63 -2.05
CA ILE A 194 4.62 -6.25 -2.20
C ILE A 194 3.17 -6.19 -2.67
N THR A 195 2.47 -5.09 -2.36
CA THR A 195 1.10 -4.87 -2.82
C THR A 195 0.76 -3.39 -3.03
N MET A 196 -0.45 -3.13 -3.54
CA MET A 196 -1.05 -1.81 -3.65
C MET A 196 -2.43 -1.83 -3.00
N LEU A 197 -2.73 -0.81 -2.20
CA LEU A 197 -4.04 -0.59 -1.59
C LEU A 197 -4.72 0.67 -2.11
N ARG A 198 -6.00 0.79 -1.81
CA ARG A 198 -6.85 1.90 -2.19
C ARG A 198 -7.94 2.11 -1.16
N ASP A 199 -8.39 3.36 -1.02
CA ASP A 199 -9.57 3.72 -0.25
C ASP A 199 -10.72 2.72 -0.54
N PRO A 200 -11.30 2.07 0.47
CA PRO A 200 -12.26 0.98 0.27
C PRO A 200 -13.49 1.37 -0.54
N VAL A 201 -14.04 2.57 -0.32
CA VAL A 201 -15.21 3.06 -1.06
C VAL A 201 -14.87 3.23 -2.54
N SER A 202 -13.77 3.93 -2.83
CA SER A 202 -13.27 4.15 -4.19
C SER A 202 -12.92 2.83 -4.89
N ARG A 203 -12.34 1.88 -4.16
CA ARG A 203 -11.99 0.54 -4.64
C ARG A 203 -13.25 -0.28 -4.97
N TYR A 204 -14.25 -0.28 -4.07
CA TYR A 204 -15.51 -0.98 -4.22
C TYR A 204 -16.32 -0.45 -5.41
N LEU A 205 -16.48 0.87 -5.53
CA LEU A 205 -17.14 1.50 -6.69
C LEU A 205 -16.41 1.20 -8.00
N SER A 206 -15.08 1.18 -7.98
CA SER A 206 -14.28 0.79 -9.14
C SER A 206 -14.48 -0.67 -9.55
N GLU A 207 -14.71 -1.56 -8.59
CA GLU A 207 -15.02 -2.96 -8.82
C GLU A 207 -16.42 -3.13 -9.38
N TRP A 208 -17.43 -2.54 -8.74
CA TRP A 208 -18.80 -2.52 -9.26
C TRP A 208 -18.84 -2.09 -10.73
N ARG A 209 -18.23 -0.95 -11.07
CA ARG A 209 -18.18 -0.48 -12.46
C ARG A 209 -17.47 -1.46 -13.39
N HIS A 210 -16.50 -2.24 -12.90
CA HIS A 210 -15.82 -3.25 -13.71
C HIS A 210 -16.70 -4.47 -13.95
N VAL A 211 -17.38 -4.93 -12.90
CA VAL A 211 -18.33 -6.05 -12.91
C VAL A 211 -19.52 -5.73 -13.79
N GLN A 212 -20.07 -4.52 -13.69
CA GLN A 212 -21.14 -4.00 -14.55
C GLN A 212 -20.79 -4.06 -16.06
N ARG A 213 -19.51 -4.13 -16.41
CA ARG A 213 -19.02 -4.30 -17.80
C ARG A 213 -18.54 -5.72 -18.12
N GLY A 214 -18.93 -6.72 -17.34
CA GLY A 214 -18.66 -8.15 -17.58
C GLY A 214 -17.42 -8.72 -16.89
N ALA A 215 -16.78 -7.99 -15.96
CA ALA A 215 -15.69 -8.59 -15.18
C ALA A 215 -16.22 -9.55 -14.11
N THR A 216 -15.71 -10.77 -14.06
CA THR A 216 -16.10 -11.78 -13.05
C THR A 216 -14.91 -12.27 -12.22
N TRP A 217 -13.75 -12.41 -12.85
CA TRP A 217 -12.61 -13.16 -12.31
C TRP A 217 -12.97 -14.61 -11.91
N LYS A 218 -13.96 -15.22 -12.57
CA LYS A 218 -14.50 -16.56 -12.25
C LYS A 218 -13.49 -17.72 -12.33
N THR A 219 -12.32 -17.49 -12.95
CA THR A 219 -11.22 -18.48 -13.01
C THR A 219 -10.18 -18.28 -11.90
N SER A 220 -10.49 -17.52 -10.85
CA SER A 220 -9.68 -17.46 -9.64
C SER A 220 -9.81 -18.79 -8.91
N LEU A 221 -8.71 -19.31 -8.36
CA LEU A 221 -8.71 -20.65 -7.76
C LEU A 221 -9.22 -20.63 -6.32
N HIS A 222 -8.91 -19.56 -5.57
CA HIS A 222 -9.25 -19.43 -4.17
C HIS A 222 -8.68 -20.58 -3.32
N MET A 223 -7.46 -21.01 -3.65
CA MET A 223 -6.82 -22.14 -2.97
C MET A 223 -6.54 -21.81 -1.51
N CYS A 224 -7.02 -22.67 -0.62
CA CYS A 224 -6.74 -22.60 0.82
C CYS A 224 -6.71 -24.02 1.36
N ASP A 225 -5.73 -24.33 2.22
CA ASP A 225 -5.49 -25.68 2.76
C ASP A 225 -5.47 -26.79 1.69
N GLY A 226 -4.86 -26.49 0.54
CA GLY A 226 -4.64 -27.46 -0.53
C GLY A 226 -5.84 -27.73 -1.44
N ARG A 227 -6.97 -27.02 -1.29
CA ARG A 227 -8.15 -27.18 -2.16
C ARG A 227 -8.82 -25.85 -2.53
N ALA A 228 -9.61 -25.88 -3.60
CA ALA A 228 -10.53 -24.80 -3.95
C ALA A 228 -11.82 -24.90 -3.11
N PRO A 229 -12.54 -23.78 -2.88
CA PRO A 229 -13.84 -23.79 -2.22
C PRO A 229 -14.90 -24.44 -3.10
N THR A 230 -15.86 -25.10 -2.47
CA THR A 230 -17.06 -25.60 -3.14
C THR A 230 -18.02 -24.45 -3.50
N PRO A 231 -18.95 -24.65 -4.45
CA PRO A 231 -20.00 -23.66 -4.74
C PRO A 231 -20.91 -23.33 -3.53
N HIS A 232 -20.97 -24.21 -2.52
CA HIS A 232 -21.68 -23.94 -1.27
C HIS A 232 -20.88 -23.03 -0.33
N GLU A 233 -19.57 -23.19 -0.27
CA GLU A 233 -18.67 -22.32 0.52
C GLU A 233 -18.50 -20.94 -0.13
N LEU A 234 -18.56 -20.86 -1.46
CA LEU A 234 -18.45 -19.61 -2.21
C LEU A 234 -19.51 -19.53 -3.33
N PRO A 235 -20.76 -19.14 -3.01
CA PRO A 235 -21.82 -18.98 -3.99
C PRO A 235 -21.57 -17.81 -4.96
N SER A 236 -22.17 -17.88 -6.17
CA SER A 236 -22.06 -16.84 -7.21
C SER A 236 -23.18 -15.81 -7.13
N CYS A 237 -22.85 -14.50 -7.12
CA CYS A 237 -23.81 -13.36 -7.13
C CYS A 237 -24.67 -13.24 -8.40
N TYR A 238 -24.37 -14.03 -9.42
CA TYR A 238 -25.05 -13.96 -10.70
C TYR A 238 -25.28 -15.35 -11.26
N ALA A 239 -26.33 -15.47 -12.07
CA ALA A 239 -26.59 -16.64 -12.91
C ALA A 239 -25.94 -16.45 -14.29
N GLY A 240 -25.58 -17.56 -14.95
CA GLY A 240 -24.98 -17.53 -16.27
C GLY A 240 -23.51 -17.12 -16.30
N ASP A 241 -23.10 -16.37 -17.31
CA ASP A 241 -21.69 -16.15 -17.64
C ASP A 241 -21.00 -15.05 -16.84
N ASP A 242 -21.71 -13.95 -16.58
CA ASP A 242 -21.22 -12.77 -15.88
C ASP A 242 -22.34 -11.98 -15.18
N TRP A 243 -21.97 -10.86 -14.57
CA TRP A 243 -22.88 -9.93 -13.90
C TRP A 243 -22.95 -8.58 -14.61
N ALA A 244 -22.92 -8.59 -15.95
CA ALA A 244 -23.01 -7.38 -16.76
C ALA A 244 -24.33 -6.64 -16.50
N GLY A 245 -24.28 -5.30 -16.51
CA GLY A 245 -25.44 -4.45 -16.28
C GLY A 245 -25.87 -4.29 -14.82
N VAL A 246 -25.27 -5.01 -13.87
CA VAL A 246 -25.67 -4.95 -12.44
C VAL A 246 -25.73 -3.52 -11.90
N SER A 247 -26.83 -3.19 -11.21
CA SER A 247 -27.00 -1.91 -10.52
C SER A 247 -26.10 -1.83 -9.27
N LEU A 248 -25.82 -0.63 -8.76
CA LEU A 248 -25.06 -0.52 -7.51
C LEU A 248 -25.83 -1.15 -6.34
N THR A 249 -27.15 -1.00 -6.33
CA THR A 249 -28.04 -1.58 -5.32
C THR A 249 -27.94 -3.11 -5.29
N ASP A 250 -28.08 -3.77 -6.44
CA ASP A 250 -28.00 -5.24 -6.52
C ASP A 250 -26.59 -5.74 -6.21
N PHE A 251 -25.58 -4.99 -6.63
CA PHE A 251 -24.19 -5.29 -6.30
C PHE A 251 -23.93 -5.28 -4.78
N MET A 252 -24.55 -4.33 -4.06
CA MET A 252 -24.47 -4.22 -2.60
C MET A 252 -25.38 -5.22 -1.87
N ALA A 253 -26.46 -5.69 -2.50
CA ALA A 253 -27.43 -6.58 -1.90
C ALA A 253 -26.93 -8.04 -1.80
N CYS A 254 -26.01 -8.46 -2.68
CA CYS A 254 -25.49 -9.83 -2.66
C CYS A 254 -24.59 -10.09 -1.43
N PRO A 255 -24.97 -11.01 -0.51
CA PRO A 255 -24.20 -11.25 0.72
C PRO A 255 -22.86 -11.95 0.48
N TYR A 256 -22.73 -12.71 -0.61
CA TYR A 256 -21.53 -13.44 -1.01
C TYR A 256 -20.66 -12.66 -2.01
N ASN A 257 -20.88 -11.35 -2.14
CA ASN A 257 -20.07 -10.52 -3.03
C ASN A 257 -18.61 -10.42 -2.55
N LEU A 258 -17.69 -11.03 -3.30
CA LEU A 258 -16.25 -10.99 -3.02
C LEU A 258 -15.63 -9.58 -3.06
N ALA A 259 -16.36 -8.56 -3.52
CA ALA A 259 -15.96 -7.17 -3.36
C ALA A 259 -15.96 -6.72 -1.89
N ASN A 260 -16.84 -7.28 -1.05
CA ASN A 260 -16.89 -6.96 0.37
C ASN A 260 -15.58 -7.38 1.04
N ASN A 261 -14.95 -6.45 1.77
CA ASN A 261 -13.72 -6.65 2.53
C ASN A 261 -12.60 -7.35 1.73
N ARG A 262 -12.50 -7.04 0.43
CA ARG A 262 -11.57 -7.70 -0.49
C ARG A 262 -10.12 -7.54 -0.06
N GLN A 263 -9.70 -6.35 0.36
CA GLN A 263 -8.29 -6.10 0.70
C GLN A 263 -7.90 -6.91 1.93
N THR A 264 -8.77 -6.94 2.94
CA THR A 264 -8.59 -7.72 4.16
C THR A 264 -8.53 -9.20 3.85
N ARG A 265 -9.53 -9.74 3.15
CA ARG A 265 -9.56 -11.16 2.77
C ARG A 265 -8.32 -11.56 1.97
N MET A 266 -7.90 -10.75 1.02
CA MET A 266 -6.77 -11.10 0.14
C MET A 266 -5.39 -10.90 0.79
N LEU A 267 -5.31 -10.22 1.93
CA LEU A 267 -4.06 -10.04 2.69
C LEU A 267 -3.95 -10.95 3.90
N ALA A 268 -5.08 -11.46 4.40
CA ALA A 268 -5.12 -12.37 5.51
C ALA A 268 -4.68 -13.79 5.13
N ASP A 269 -4.19 -14.49 6.14
CA ASP A 269 -4.14 -15.95 6.14
C ASP A 269 -5.54 -16.52 6.38
N LEU A 270 -6.13 -17.11 5.34
CA LEU A 270 -7.47 -17.67 5.41
C LEU A 270 -7.53 -19.01 6.16
N SER A 271 -6.40 -19.73 6.30
CA SER A 271 -6.36 -20.99 7.05
C SER A 271 -6.72 -20.78 8.53
N LEU A 272 -6.38 -19.61 9.09
CA LEU A 272 -6.69 -19.23 10.47
C LEU A 272 -8.19 -19.20 10.80
N VAL A 273 -9.04 -19.16 9.77
CA VAL A 273 -10.50 -19.07 9.92
C VAL A 273 -11.25 -20.20 9.21
N GLY A 274 -10.57 -21.33 8.95
CA GLY A 274 -11.19 -22.46 8.24
C GLY A 274 -11.48 -22.16 6.78
N CYS A 275 -10.61 -21.38 6.13
CA CYS A 275 -10.73 -21.00 4.72
C CYS A 275 -12.06 -20.31 4.42
N TYR A 276 -12.83 -20.83 3.44
CA TYR A 276 -14.12 -20.28 3.01
C TYR A 276 -15.32 -20.93 3.72
N ASN A 277 -15.10 -21.81 4.69
CA ASN A 277 -16.18 -22.38 5.48
C ASN A 277 -16.69 -21.34 6.50
N ALA A 278 -17.76 -20.63 6.15
CA ALA A 278 -18.36 -19.62 7.00
C ALA A 278 -18.91 -20.18 8.33
N SER A 279 -19.24 -21.48 8.38
CA SER A 279 -19.76 -22.14 9.59
C SER A 279 -18.65 -22.53 10.58
N PHE A 280 -17.37 -22.36 10.23
CA PHE A 280 -16.25 -22.75 11.08
C PHE A 280 -16.21 -21.97 12.40
N MET A 281 -16.62 -20.70 12.38
CA MET A 281 -16.71 -19.85 13.58
C MET A 281 -17.68 -18.68 13.36
N ILE A 282 -18.04 -17.99 14.45
CA ILE A 282 -18.92 -16.81 14.41
C ILE A 282 -18.28 -15.69 13.58
N GLU A 283 -19.08 -15.06 12.72
CA GLU A 283 -18.64 -14.03 11.76
C GLU A 283 -17.87 -12.88 12.41
N ARG A 284 -18.31 -12.39 13.58
CA ARG A 284 -17.59 -11.33 14.31
C ARG A 284 -16.17 -11.75 14.68
N ARG A 285 -15.99 -12.99 15.16
CA ARG A 285 -14.67 -13.51 15.53
C ARG A 285 -13.81 -13.78 14.29
N ARG A 286 -14.42 -14.31 13.23
CA ARG A 286 -13.80 -14.49 11.92
C ARG A 286 -13.23 -13.17 11.39
N GLY A 287 -14.05 -12.12 11.39
CA GLY A 287 -13.64 -10.79 10.93
C GLY A 287 -12.46 -10.21 11.71
N GLN A 288 -12.46 -10.33 13.04
CA GLN A 288 -11.34 -9.89 13.88
C GLN A 288 -10.03 -10.61 13.53
N ILE A 289 -10.07 -11.93 13.38
CA ILE A 289 -8.88 -12.74 13.03
C ILE A 289 -8.36 -12.35 11.64
N LEU A 290 -9.25 -12.19 10.66
CA LEU A 290 -8.90 -11.77 9.31
C LEU A 290 -8.25 -10.38 9.30
N LEU A 291 -8.83 -9.41 10.01
CA LEU A 291 -8.30 -8.04 10.08
C LEU A 291 -6.90 -8.01 10.71
N GLU A 292 -6.71 -8.69 11.84
CA GLU A 292 -5.41 -8.73 12.51
C GLU A 292 -4.37 -9.51 11.70
N SER A 293 -4.78 -10.56 11.00
CA SER A 293 -3.92 -11.29 10.05
C SER A 293 -3.49 -10.39 8.89
N ALA A 294 -4.43 -9.66 8.27
CA ALA A 294 -4.14 -8.72 7.18
C ALA A 294 -3.21 -7.58 7.61
N LYS A 295 -3.43 -6.97 8.79
CA LYS A 295 -2.54 -5.93 9.35
C LYS A 295 -1.13 -6.46 9.58
N ARG A 296 -1.01 -7.66 10.16
CA ARG A 296 0.29 -8.33 10.42
C ARG A 296 1.04 -8.61 9.12
N ASN A 297 0.36 -9.22 8.15
CA ASN A 297 0.94 -9.58 6.86
C ASN A 297 1.37 -8.33 6.08
N LEU A 298 0.51 -7.31 6.00
CA LEU A 298 0.82 -6.04 5.33
C LEU A 298 2.00 -5.31 5.99
N ARG A 299 2.06 -5.25 7.33
CA ARG A 299 3.19 -4.66 8.07
C ARG A 299 4.49 -5.43 7.79
N GLY A 300 4.40 -6.75 7.69
CA GLY A 300 5.50 -7.67 7.42
C GLY A 300 6.05 -7.60 5.99
N MET A 301 5.24 -7.22 5.00
CA MET A 301 5.67 -7.06 3.60
C MET A 301 6.88 -6.13 3.47
N ALA A 302 7.69 -6.38 2.43
CA ALA A 302 8.83 -5.55 2.11
C ALA A 302 8.38 -4.12 1.79
N PHE A 303 7.31 -3.98 1.01
CA PHE A 303 6.77 -2.70 0.58
C PHE A 303 5.27 -2.80 0.28
N PHE A 304 4.53 -1.71 0.49
CA PHE A 304 3.22 -1.54 -0.12
C PHE A 304 3.00 -0.08 -0.50
N GLY A 305 2.20 0.14 -1.53
CA GLY A 305 1.83 1.48 -2.01
C GLY A 305 0.35 1.78 -1.83
N LEU A 306 0.02 3.07 -1.94
CA LEU A 306 -1.35 3.56 -1.89
C LEU A 306 -1.70 4.29 -3.18
N THR A 307 -2.87 3.97 -3.73
CA THR A 307 -3.30 4.49 -5.04
C THR A 307 -3.37 6.02 -5.07
N GLU A 308 -3.72 6.62 -3.94
CA GLU A 308 -3.90 8.06 -3.73
C GLU A 308 -2.55 8.82 -3.64
N PHE A 309 -1.43 8.11 -3.46
CA PHE A 309 -0.11 8.71 -3.22
C PHE A 309 0.96 8.17 -4.18
N GLN A 310 0.78 8.36 -5.50
CA GLN A 310 1.66 7.77 -6.51
C GLN A 310 3.14 8.17 -6.37
N ARG A 311 3.45 9.45 -6.13
CA ARG A 311 4.84 9.93 -5.95
C ARG A 311 5.49 9.44 -4.65
N ARG A 312 4.72 9.36 -3.56
CA ARG A 312 5.20 8.80 -2.28
C ARG A 312 5.42 7.29 -2.39
N THR A 313 4.55 6.60 -3.12
CA THR A 313 4.66 5.17 -3.45
C THR A 313 5.94 4.90 -4.24
N GLN A 314 6.22 5.72 -5.26
CA GLN A 314 7.49 5.65 -5.98
C GLN A 314 8.68 5.81 -5.04
N PHE A 315 8.71 6.89 -4.26
CA PHE A 315 9.81 7.18 -3.33
C PHE A 315 10.11 6.00 -2.39
N LEU A 316 9.07 5.49 -1.72
CA LEU A 316 9.24 4.39 -0.77
C LEU A 316 9.71 3.11 -1.48
N PHE A 317 9.19 2.78 -2.66
CA PHE A 317 9.67 1.62 -3.41
C PHE A 317 11.16 1.75 -3.74
N GLU A 318 11.58 2.90 -4.26
CA GLU A 318 12.97 3.17 -4.64
C GLU A 318 13.91 3.03 -3.43
N ARG A 319 13.52 3.57 -2.27
CA ARG A 319 14.33 3.50 -1.05
C ARG A 319 14.33 2.11 -0.42
N THR A 320 13.22 1.38 -0.48
CA THR A 320 13.14 0.03 0.05
C THR A 320 14.02 -0.94 -0.72
N PHE A 321 13.99 -0.92 -2.06
CA PHE A 321 14.73 -1.86 -2.89
C PHE A 321 16.06 -1.31 -3.42
N GLN A 322 16.38 -0.05 -3.13
CA GLN A 322 17.56 0.66 -3.67
C GLN A 322 17.59 0.66 -5.22
N LEU A 323 16.39 0.70 -5.81
CA LEU A 323 16.16 0.80 -7.25
C LEU A 323 15.70 2.23 -7.59
N ARG A 324 15.70 2.56 -8.89
CA ARG A 324 15.16 3.84 -9.37
C ARG A 324 14.20 3.61 -10.51
N PHE A 325 13.14 4.40 -10.58
CA PHE A 325 12.32 4.45 -11.78
C PHE A 325 12.87 5.45 -12.79
N ILE A 326 12.69 5.15 -14.07
CA ILE A 326 13.15 5.97 -15.21
C ILE A 326 12.28 7.22 -15.31
N ALA A 327 10.96 7.04 -15.34
CA ALA A 327 9.97 8.12 -15.39
C ALA A 327 9.22 8.28 -14.06
N PRO A 328 8.87 9.52 -13.66
CA PRO A 328 8.09 9.78 -12.47
C PRO A 328 6.67 9.18 -12.58
N PHE A 329 6.15 8.66 -11.47
CA PHE A 329 4.76 8.22 -11.38
C PHE A 329 3.83 9.44 -11.45
N THR A 330 2.72 9.29 -12.16
CA THR A 330 1.72 10.34 -12.35
C THR A 330 0.45 10.04 -11.57
N GLN A 331 -0.10 11.06 -10.89
CA GLN A 331 -1.34 10.93 -10.13
C GLN A 331 -2.54 11.11 -11.07
N TYR A 332 -3.42 10.11 -11.14
CA TYR A 332 -4.64 10.15 -11.92
C TYR A 332 -5.87 10.08 -11.01
N ASN A 333 -6.39 11.25 -10.63
CA ASN A 333 -7.55 11.35 -9.73
C ASN A 333 -8.89 11.19 -10.47
N ALA A 334 -8.93 11.50 -11.77
CA ALA A 334 -10.08 11.28 -12.65
C ALA A 334 -10.27 9.78 -12.96
N THR A 335 -10.69 9.03 -11.94
CA THR A 335 -10.95 7.59 -12.07
C THR A 335 -12.44 7.33 -12.33
N ARG A 336 -12.77 6.16 -12.89
CA ARG A 336 -14.17 5.73 -13.04
C ARG A 336 -14.96 5.65 -11.72
N ALA A 337 -14.28 5.60 -10.57
CA ALA A 337 -14.92 5.68 -9.26
C ALA A 337 -15.19 7.14 -8.85
N ALA A 338 -14.28 8.06 -9.15
CA ALA A 338 -14.45 9.49 -8.87
C ALA A 338 -15.56 10.15 -9.71
N GLY A 339 -15.88 9.58 -10.88
CA GLY A 339 -17.00 10.03 -11.72
C GLY A 339 -18.37 9.45 -11.34
N VAL A 340 -18.49 8.75 -10.21
CA VAL A 340 -19.80 8.28 -9.72
C VAL A 340 -20.25 9.25 -8.63
N ASP A 341 -21.33 9.96 -8.90
CA ASP A 341 -22.03 10.70 -7.85
C ASP A 341 -22.82 9.70 -6.99
N VAL A 342 -22.46 9.60 -5.71
CA VAL A 342 -23.02 8.61 -4.78
C VAL A 342 -23.54 9.36 -3.56
N PRO A 343 -24.84 9.22 -3.22
CA PRO A 343 -25.39 9.85 -2.03
C PRO A 343 -24.64 9.44 -0.76
N ASN A 344 -24.57 10.34 0.23
CA ASN A 344 -23.88 10.10 1.51
C ASN A 344 -24.36 8.81 2.21
N ALA A 345 -25.66 8.52 2.16
CA ALA A 345 -26.23 7.29 2.73
C ALA A 345 -25.68 6.03 2.04
N THR A 346 -25.55 6.05 0.71
CA THR A 346 -24.97 4.94 -0.05
C THR A 346 -23.48 4.79 0.25
N MET A 347 -22.75 5.91 0.42
CA MET A 347 -21.35 5.85 0.85
C MET A 347 -21.19 5.24 2.24
N ALA A 348 -22.05 5.59 3.20
CA ALA A 348 -22.07 4.98 4.53
C ALA A 348 -22.32 3.46 4.45
N ARG A 349 -23.31 3.05 3.65
CA ARG A 349 -23.59 1.62 3.44
C ARG A 349 -22.43 0.86 2.80
N ILE A 350 -21.71 1.47 1.85
CA ILE A 350 -20.50 0.85 1.27
C ILE A 350 -19.41 0.71 2.33
N ARG A 351 -19.24 1.69 3.23
CA ARG A 351 -18.30 1.58 4.35
C ARG A 351 -18.66 0.43 5.29
N GLU A 352 -19.94 0.27 5.65
CA GLU A 352 -20.41 -0.85 6.47
C GLU A 352 -20.09 -2.22 5.83
N LEU A 353 -20.39 -2.38 4.54
CA LEU A 353 -20.08 -3.62 3.79
C LEU A 353 -18.57 -3.91 3.71
N ASN A 354 -17.74 -2.88 3.90
CA ASN A 354 -16.30 -2.93 3.80
C ASN A 354 -15.61 -2.50 5.11
N ASP A 355 -16.26 -2.73 6.26
CA ASP A 355 -15.78 -2.22 7.55
C ASP A 355 -14.36 -2.68 7.89
N MET A 356 -14.03 -3.96 7.64
CA MET A 356 -12.66 -4.45 7.84
C MET A 356 -11.67 -3.78 6.89
N ASP A 357 -12.05 -3.56 5.63
CA ASP A 357 -11.22 -2.84 4.67
C ASP A 357 -11.02 -1.37 5.07
N VAL A 358 -12.03 -0.73 5.68
CA VAL A 358 -11.92 0.63 6.25
C VAL A 358 -10.89 0.65 7.36
N GLN A 359 -11.02 -0.23 8.35
CA GLN A 359 -10.07 -0.34 9.46
C GLN A 359 -8.64 -0.68 8.96
N LEU A 360 -8.52 -1.61 8.01
CA LEU A 360 -7.23 -1.97 7.41
C LEU A 360 -6.62 -0.79 6.65
N TYR A 361 -7.41 -0.05 5.87
CA TYR A 361 -6.91 1.07 5.09
C TYR A 361 -6.49 2.24 5.98
N GLU A 362 -7.20 2.51 7.07
CA GLU A 362 -6.78 3.51 8.05
C GLU A 362 -5.42 3.17 8.66
N TYR A 363 -5.26 1.93 9.11
CA TYR A 363 -3.98 1.41 9.62
C TYR A 363 -2.87 1.47 8.56
N ALA A 364 -3.16 1.05 7.33
CA ALA A 364 -2.20 1.05 6.22
C ALA A 364 -1.78 2.47 5.83
N ARG A 365 -2.72 3.41 5.80
CA ARG A 365 -2.47 4.82 5.49
C ARG A 365 -1.55 5.45 6.53
N ASP A 366 -1.83 5.20 7.80
CA ASP A 366 -1.00 5.69 8.90
C ASP A 366 0.43 5.12 8.80
N LEU A 367 0.56 3.80 8.70
CA LEU A 367 1.86 3.13 8.54
C LEU A 367 2.64 3.66 7.33
N PHE A 368 1.98 3.83 6.19
CA PHE A 368 2.59 4.32 4.96
C PHE A 368 3.11 5.75 5.09
N LEU A 369 2.32 6.65 5.69
CA LEU A 369 2.70 8.05 5.87
C LEU A 369 3.83 8.19 6.90
N GLN A 370 3.82 7.41 7.98
CA GLN A 370 4.94 7.37 8.93
C GLN A 370 6.22 6.82 8.28
N ARG A 371 6.13 5.74 7.47
CA ARG A 371 7.26 5.23 6.67
C ARG A 371 7.83 6.31 5.77
N TYR A 372 6.97 7.03 5.05
CA TYR A 372 7.36 8.12 4.16
C TYR A 372 8.09 9.23 4.92
N GLN A 373 7.48 9.72 6.01
CA GLN A 373 8.06 10.76 6.86
C GLN A 373 9.44 10.36 7.40
N ARG A 374 9.56 9.14 7.94
CA ARG A 374 10.81 8.64 8.49
C ARG A 374 11.90 8.50 7.44
N ALA A 375 11.59 7.88 6.30
CA ALA A 375 12.53 7.72 5.20
C ALA A 375 13.02 9.08 4.65
N ARG A 376 12.14 10.08 4.56
CA ARG A 376 12.49 11.46 4.15
C ARG A 376 13.38 12.18 5.18
N ARG A 377 13.12 12.00 6.48
CA ARG A 377 14.00 12.54 7.54
C ARG A 377 15.39 11.92 7.47
N LEU A 378 15.48 10.60 7.37
CA LEU A 378 16.75 9.87 7.28
C LEU A 378 17.55 10.27 6.02
N GLU A 379 16.87 10.48 4.89
CA GLU A 379 17.52 10.95 3.66
C GLU A 379 18.14 12.35 3.83
N ARG A 380 17.38 13.30 4.39
CA ARG A 380 17.90 14.66 4.67
C ARG A 380 19.04 14.66 5.67
N GLN A 381 18.97 13.82 6.71
CA GLN A 381 20.06 13.67 7.68
C GLN A 381 21.33 13.14 7.00
N ARG A 382 21.21 12.14 6.11
CA ARG A 382 22.35 11.62 5.34
C ARG A 382 22.94 12.66 4.40
N GLN A 383 22.11 13.44 3.71
CA GLN A 383 22.57 14.54 2.85
C GLN A 383 23.36 15.58 3.64
N ARG A 384 22.82 16.05 4.77
CA ARG A 384 23.52 17.00 5.66
C ARG A 384 24.83 16.45 6.20
N GLN A 385 24.87 15.16 6.56
CA GLN A 385 26.10 14.50 7.00
C GLN A 385 27.15 14.45 5.88
N GLN A 386 26.74 14.15 4.64
CA GLN A 386 27.62 14.14 3.47
C GLN A 386 28.14 15.56 3.14
N GLU A 387 27.30 16.58 3.23
CA GLU A 387 27.68 17.98 3.05
C GLU A 387 28.66 18.46 4.12
N ARG A 388 28.41 18.11 5.40
CA ARG A 388 29.31 18.41 6.53
C ARG A 388 30.64 17.65 6.44
N ALA A 389 30.64 16.44 5.86
CA ALA A 389 31.85 15.67 5.56
C ALA A 389 32.56 16.14 4.28
N GLY A 390 31.89 16.96 3.45
CA GLY A 390 32.48 17.76 2.38
C GLY A 390 33.50 18.79 2.91
N PRO A 391 34.22 19.49 2.02
CA PRO A 391 35.68 19.68 2.01
C PRO A 391 36.34 20.26 3.28
N ARG A 392 36.30 19.54 4.41
CA ARG A 392 37.33 19.62 5.47
C ARG A 392 38.57 18.77 5.11
N ALA A 393 38.44 17.84 4.17
CA ALA A 393 39.55 17.01 3.66
C ALA A 393 40.53 17.75 2.72
N TRP A 394 40.15 18.92 2.18
CA TRP A 394 41.02 19.72 1.31
C TRP A 394 41.94 20.71 2.07
N TRP A 395 41.67 20.98 3.35
CA TRP A 395 42.45 21.93 4.16
C TRP A 395 43.58 21.29 4.97
N PHE A 396 43.58 19.97 5.16
CA PHE A 396 44.66 19.26 5.86
C PHE A 396 45.70 18.60 4.92
N GLY A 397 45.49 18.67 3.59
CA GLY A 397 46.36 18.01 2.59
C GLY A 397 47.31 18.94 1.83
N ARG A 398 47.40 20.24 2.18
CA ARG A 398 48.27 21.20 1.47
C ARG A 398 49.16 22.05 2.38
N ALA A 399 49.46 21.55 3.59
CA ALA A 399 50.40 22.17 4.53
C ALA A 399 51.83 21.57 4.46
N GLU A 400 52.16 20.83 3.40
CA GLU A 400 53.51 20.33 3.13
C GLU A 400 53.92 20.64 1.69
N ALA A 401 54.13 21.92 1.39
CA ALA A 401 55.07 22.41 0.38
C ALA A 401 54.96 23.93 0.24
N ALA A 402 55.65 24.68 1.09
CA ALA A 402 56.11 26.01 0.74
C ALA A 402 57.45 26.30 1.46
N PRO A 403 58.52 26.70 0.75
CA PRO A 403 59.75 27.13 1.36
C PRO A 403 59.65 28.60 1.81
N ALA A 404 60.31 28.93 2.93
CA ALA A 404 60.63 30.30 3.36
C ALA A 404 61.49 31.02 2.28
N PRO A 405 61.55 32.38 2.17
CA PRO A 405 61.76 33.31 3.30
C PRO A 405 61.12 34.74 3.17
N GLY A 406 61.27 35.56 4.21
CA GLY A 406 61.41 37.03 4.06
C GLY A 406 60.48 37.93 4.89
N ALA A 407 61.09 38.77 5.73
CA ALA A 407 60.51 39.74 6.66
C ALA A 407 59.59 40.84 6.05
N ALA A 408 58.57 41.28 6.80
CA ALA A 408 58.44 42.64 7.37
C ALA A 408 56.98 43.00 7.79
N SER A 409 56.87 43.44 9.06
CA SER A 409 55.97 44.41 9.69
C SER A 409 54.49 44.62 9.30
N ALA A 410 53.66 44.51 10.36
CA ALA A 410 52.63 45.45 10.83
C ALA A 410 51.31 45.63 10.05
N GLY A 411 50.20 45.51 10.78
CA GLY A 411 48.88 46.01 10.39
C GLY A 411 47.74 45.30 11.09
N ALA A 412 47.38 45.76 12.28
CA ALA A 412 46.17 45.36 12.99
C ALA A 412 44.90 45.75 12.21
N ALA A 413 43.90 44.85 12.19
CA ALA A 413 42.49 45.21 12.09
C ALA A 413 41.63 44.05 12.60
N ASP A 414 41.11 44.23 13.81
CA ASP A 414 39.87 43.59 14.29
C ASP A 414 38.71 44.04 13.39
N PRO A 415 37.78 43.15 13.02
CA PRO A 415 36.45 43.36 13.56
C PRO A 415 35.80 42.06 14.02
N THR A 416 35.57 42.03 15.33
CA THR A 416 34.45 41.36 15.96
C THR A 416 33.12 41.61 15.22
N ARG A 417 32.28 40.56 15.26
CA ARG A 417 30.82 40.59 15.38
C ARG A 417 29.99 40.36 14.11
N GLY A 418 29.24 39.25 14.12
CA GLY A 418 27.98 39.12 13.38
C GLY A 418 27.79 37.79 12.66
N GLY A 419 27.44 36.74 13.40
CA GLY A 419 27.07 35.44 12.82
C GLY A 419 26.47 34.54 13.89
N GLY A 420 25.33 34.96 14.45
CA GLY A 420 24.53 34.13 15.35
C GLY A 420 24.03 32.89 14.64
N ASP A 421 24.16 31.78 15.35
CA ASP A 421 23.96 30.42 14.89
C ASP A 421 22.45 30.09 14.83
N ILE A 422 21.78 30.48 13.73
CA ILE A 422 20.35 30.18 13.48
C ILE A 422 20.07 28.67 13.54
N SER A 423 21.09 27.83 13.33
CA SER A 423 20.94 26.37 13.30
C SER A 423 20.83 25.71 14.68
N GLN A 424 21.36 26.34 15.73
CA GLN A 424 21.28 25.81 17.09
C GLN A 424 19.94 26.19 17.76
N GLU A 425 19.45 27.41 17.52
CA GLU A 425 18.14 27.83 18.04
C GLU A 425 16.99 27.02 17.43
N GLU A 426 17.05 26.71 16.12
CA GLU A 426 16.06 25.83 15.47
C GLU A 426 16.15 24.36 15.92
N GLU A 427 17.35 23.88 16.29
CA GLU A 427 17.56 22.51 16.79
C GLU A 427 17.09 22.38 18.25
N GLU A 428 17.33 23.40 19.09
CA GLU A 428 16.82 23.48 20.46
C GLU A 428 15.29 23.66 20.49
N GLU A 429 14.71 24.44 19.57
CA GLU A 429 13.26 24.60 19.47
C GLU A 429 12.58 23.29 19.03
N ALA A 430 13.20 22.54 18.11
CA ALA A 430 12.70 21.22 17.71
C ALA A 430 12.79 20.18 18.83
N GLU A 431 13.88 20.16 19.60
CA GLU A 431 14.04 19.25 20.73
C GLU A 431 13.10 19.63 21.89
N PHE A 432 12.88 20.93 22.11
CA PHE A 432 11.91 21.44 23.07
C PHE A 432 10.47 21.05 22.69
N LEU A 433 10.08 21.22 21.42
CA LEU A 433 8.77 20.79 20.92
C LEU A 433 8.58 19.27 21.02
N GLU A 434 9.61 18.47 20.76
CA GLU A 434 9.53 17.01 20.90
C GLU A 434 9.34 16.59 22.37
N ARG A 435 10.03 17.24 23.31
CA ARG A 435 9.83 17.03 24.76
C ARG A 435 8.45 17.49 25.23
N GLN A 436 7.96 18.62 24.71
CA GLN A 436 6.64 19.13 25.03
C GLN A 436 5.55 18.16 24.51
N LEU A 437 5.68 17.67 23.27
CA LEU A 437 4.77 16.67 22.71
C LEU A 437 4.79 15.36 23.48
N GLU A 438 5.96 14.92 23.96
CA GLU A 438 6.06 13.71 24.78
C GLU A 438 5.42 13.90 26.17
N ASN A 439 5.51 15.09 26.76
CA ASN A 439 4.86 15.42 28.02
C ASN A 439 3.33 15.54 27.85
N ASP A 440 2.86 16.19 26.80
CA ASP A 440 1.43 16.30 26.47
C ASP A 440 0.83 14.91 26.20
N PHE A 441 1.60 14.03 25.55
CA PHE A 441 1.21 12.63 25.36
C PHE A 441 1.12 11.85 26.67
N LYS A 442 2.09 11.99 27.57
CA LYS A 442 2.05 11.38 28.92
C LYS A 442 0.87 11.91 29.74
N LEU A 443 0.52 13.18 29.56
CA LEU A 443 -0.65 13.77 30.22
C LEU A 443 -1.96 13.18 29.66
N GLN A 444 -2.10 13.07 28.33
CA GLN A 444 -3.27 12.44 27.70
C GLN A 444 -3.42 10.97 28.09
N GLN A 445 -2.31 10.23 28.16
CA GLN A 445 -2.34 8.83 28.58
C GLN A 445 -2.78 8.68 30.04
N ARG A 446 -2.35 9.59 30.92
CA ARG A 446 -2.82 9.62 32.31
C ARG A 446 -4.30 9.98 32.41
N GLN A 447 -4.77 10.95 31.64
CA GLN A 447 -6.19 11.32 31.59
C GLN A 447 -7.06 10.17 31.08
N GLN A 448 -6.63 9.45 30.04
CA GLN A 448 -7.35 8.27 29.55
C GLN A 448 -7.40 7.14 30.58
N LEU A 449 -6.30 6.90 31.32
CA LEU A 449 -6.29 5.91 32.39
C LEU A 449 -7.20 6.33 33.56
N GLU A 450 -7.23 7.61 33.90
CA GLU A 450 -8.12 8.16 34.92
C GLU A 450 -9.61 8.04 34.50
N GLU A 451 -9.93 8.31 33.22
CA GLU A 451 -11.28 8.09 32.66
C GLU A 451 -11.67 6.61 32.64
N GLU A 452 -10.76 5.71 32.25
CA GLU A 452 -11.00 4.26 32.27
C GLU A 452 -11.20 3.73 33.70
N GLU A 453 -10.47 4.26 34.68
CA GLU A 453 -10.60 3.90 36.09
C GLU A 453 -11.92 4.43 36.68
N GLU A 454 -12.37 5.63 36.30
CA GLU A 454 -13.66 6.20 36.69
C GLU A 454 -14.83 5.42 36.07
N GLU A 455 -14.72 5.02 34.80
CA GLU A 455 -15.73 4.20 34.12
C GLU A 455 -15.81 2.78 34.73
N ALA A 456 -14.68 2.19 35.08
CA ALA A 456 -14.62 0.90 35.79
C ALA A 456 -15.22 0.99 37.21
N ALA A 457 -14.97 2.09 37.93
CA ALA A 457 -15.56 2.33 39.25
C ALA A 457 -17.08 2.56 39.16
N ALA A 458 -17.55 3.28 38.15
CA ALA A 458 -18.98 3.48 37.89
C ALA A 458 -19.68 2.16 37.52
N ALA A 459 -19.03 1.30 36.75
CA ALA A 459 -19.54 -0.04 36.42
C ALA A 459 -19.62 -0.95 37.65
N ALA A 460 -18.63 -0.88 38.55
CA ALA A 460 -18.64 -1.63 39.81
C ALA A 460 -19.70 -1.13 40.81
N ALA A 461 -20.00 0.17 40.81
CA ALA A 461 -21.05 0.76 41.65
C ALA A 461 -22.48 0.48 41.12
N ALA A 462 -22.62 0.01 39.88
CA ALA A 462 -23.90 -0.27 39.24
C ALA A 462 -24.38 -1.73 39.39
N GLU A 463 -23.70 -2.57 40.18
CA GLU A 463 -24.23 -3.91 40.49
C GLU A 463 -25.52 -3.82 41.32
N PRO A 464 -26.64 -4.41 40.88
CA PRO A 464 -27.88 -4.38 41.62
C PRO A 464 -27.83 -5.33 42.82
N ALA A 465 -28.13 -4.79 44.01
CA ALA A 465 -28.43 -5.58 45.19
C ALA A 465 -29.57 -6.59 44.89
N LEU A 466 -29.30 -7.87 45.11
CA LEU A 466 -30.26 -8.96 44.96
C LEU A 466 -31.49 -8.73 45.86
N PRO A 467 -32.73 -8.92 45.36
CA PRO A 467 -33.91 -8.79 46.19
C PRO A 467 -34.07 -10.03 47.08
N SER A 468 -34.32 -9.77 48.35
CA SER A 468 -34.75 -10.73 49.37
C SER A 468 -36.08 -11.38 48.98
N ASP A 469 -36.08 -12.70 48.90
CA ASP A 469 -37.23 -13.54 48.58
C ASP A 469 -38.26 -13.49 49.72
N GLY A 470 -39.50 -13.13 49.37
CA GLY A 470 -40.59 -12.88 50.31
C GLY A 470 -41.86 -13.62 49.90
N GLY A 471 -42.13 -14.72 50.62
CA GLY A 471 -43.47 -15.13 51.05
C GLY A 471 -44.43 -15.75 50.02
N ALA A 472 -44.58 -17.08 50.08
CA ALA A 472 -45.81 -17.77 49.72
C ALA A 472 -46.69 -17.97 50.98
N PRO A 473 -48.04 -17.91 50.88
CA PRO A 473 -48.92 -18.06 52.03
C PRO A 473 -49.31 -19.51 52.32
N ASP A 474 -49.73 -19.64 53.57
CA ASP A 474 -50.06 -20.79 54.40
C ASP A 474 -51.28 -21.62 53.94
N GLY A 475 -51.33 -22.89 54.38
CA GLY A 475 -52.47 -23.76 54.10
C GLY A 475 -52.36 -25.25 54.46
N GLY A 476 -52.02 -25.60 55.72
CA GLY A 476 -52.83 -26.60 56.47
C GLY A 476 -52.46 -28.11 56.50
N VAL A 477 -51.96 -28.52 57.68
CA VAL A 477 -52.32 -29.70 58.50
C VAL A 477 -52.00 -31.14 58.01
N GLY A 478 -51.18 -31.87 58.77
CA GLY A 478 -51.24 -33.35 58.77
C GLY A 478 -50.06 -34.18 59.31
N ARG A 479 -49.76 -34.09 60.62
CA ARG A 479 -49.41 -35.20 61.56
C ARG A 479 -48.41 -36.33 61.15
N ALA A 480 -47.24 -36.29 61.81
CA ALA A 480 -46.43 -37.34 62.47
C ALA A 480 -46.39 -38.81 61.99
N GLU A 481 -45.16 -39.35 61.79
CA GLU A 481 -44.54 -40.55 62.42
C GLU A 481 -43.21 -40.87 61.67
N ARG A 482 -42.02 -40.73 62.27
CA ARG A 482 -41.19 -41.67 63.06
C ARG A 482 -40.73 -42.98 62.36
N GLN A 483 -39.44 -43.29 62.61
CA GLN A 483 -38.63 -44.48 62.24
C GLN A 483 -37.91 -44.38 60.89
N GLY A 484 -36.62 -44.69 60.72
CA GLY A 484 -35.62 -45.31 61.61
C GLY A 484 -34.65 -46.16 60.76
N GLY A 485 -33.35 -46.10 61.07
CA GLY A 485 -32.30 -47.02 60.57
C GLY A 485 -31.69 -46.64 59.22
N GLY A 486 -30.38 -46.72 58.96
CA GLY A 486 -29.28 -47.36 59.68
C GLY A 486 -28.42 -48.17 58.70
N GLY A 487 -27.09 -47.96 58.76
CA GLY A 487 -26.06 -48.79 58.10
C GLY A 487 -25.78 -48.44 56.62
N GLY A 488 -24.55 -48.40 56.11
CA GLY A 488 -23.26 -48.91 56.58
C GLY A 488 -22.62 -49.78 55.48
N GLY A 489 -21.30 -49.60 55.25
CA GLY A 489 -20.43 -50.51 54.47
C GLY A 489 -20.24 -50.11 52.99
N GLU A 490 -19.09 -49.59 52.56
CA GLU A 490 -17.77 -50.24 52.33
C GLU A 490 -17.64 -51.03 51.02
N GLY A 491 -16.66 -50.59 50.20
CA GLY A 491 -15.67 -51.46 49.56
C GLY A 491 -15.95 -52.02 48.17
N GLY A 492 -14.98 -51.88 47.24
CA GLY A 492 -14.78 -52.89 46.18
C GLY A 492 -14.44 -52.41 44.76
N ILE A 493 -13.19 -51.96 44.56
CA ILE A 493 -12.22 -52.27 43.48
C ILE A 493 -12.70 -52.96 42.16
N VAL A 494 -12.14 -52.48 41.01
CA VAL A 494 -11.54 -53.21 39.86
C VAL A 494 -12.09 -52.86 38.44
N ALA A 495 -11.13 -52.64 37.52
CA ALA A 495 -11.12 -52.83 36.06
C ALA A 495 -11.45 -51.67 35.08
N GLU A 496 -10.36 -51.07 34.57
CA GLU A 496 -10.15 -50.78 33.14
C GLU A 496 -9.97 -52.11 32.34
N PRO A 497 -10.24 -52.22 31.00
CA PRO A 497 -9.32 -51.61 30.02
C PRO A 497 -9.83 -51.27 28.59
N ASN A 498 -8.92 -50.58 27.88
CA ASN A 498 -8.55 -50.68 26.45
C ASN A 498 -9.20 -49.78 25.37
N ALA A 499 -8.31 -48.94 24.82
CA ALA A 499 -8.32 -48.41 23.46
C ALA A 499 -7.87 -49.45 22.41
N PRO A 500 -8.03 -49.15 21.11
CA PRO A 500 -7.14 -49.66 20.08
C PRO A 500 -6.49 -48.55 19.21
N ARG A 501 -5.26 -48.83 18.76
CA ARG A 501 -4.44 -48.09 17.80
C ARG A 501 -4.40 -48.83 16.43
N PRO A 502 -3.84 -48.23 15.36
CA PRO A 502 -4.33 -48.38 13.98
C PRO A 502 -3.61 -49.47 13.16
N ALA A 503 -4.22 -49.83 12.03
CA ALA A 503 -3.64 -50.72 11.02
C ALA A 503 -3.20 -49.95 9.76
N ASN A 504 -1.98 -50.26 9.32
CA ASN A 504 -1.40 -49.96 8.01
C ASN A 504 -1.86 -51.01 7.00
N SER A 505 -2.05 -50.61 5.73
CA SER A 505 -1.85 -51.52 4.59
C SER A 505 -1.44 -50.74 3.34
N ASP A 506 -0.28 -51.11 2.81
CA ASP A 506 0.20 -50.84 1.46
C ASP A 506 -0.80 -51.31 0.39
N TYR A 507 -0.91 -50.56 -0.71
CA TYR A 507 -1.11 -51.16 -2.03
C TYR A 507 -0.57 -50.24 -3.14
N SER A 508 0.31 -50.82 -3.95
CA SER A 508 0.88 -50.32 -5.20
C SER A 508 -0.08 -50.65 -6.36
N GLY A 509 -0.20 -49.76 -7.37
CA GLY A 509 -0.78 -50.16 -8.67
C GLY A 509 -1.32 -49.05 -9.58
N HIS A 510 -0.47 -48.60 -10.51
CA HIS A 510 -0.73 -48.25 -11.92
C HIS A 510 -1.87 -47.29 -12.39
N VAL A 511 -1.42 -46.16 -12.97
CA VAL A 511 -1.68 -45.64 -14.34
C VAL A 511 -3.09 -45.81 -14.95
N GLN A 512 -3.77 -44.69 -15.24
CA GLN A 512 -4.26 -44.38 -16.60
C GLN A 512 -4.63 -42.90 -16.80
N LYS A 513 -4.29 -42.41 -18.01
CA LYS A 513 -4.61 -41.12 -18.63
C LYS A 513 -6.13 -40.92 -18.74
N TRP A 514 -6.60 -39.68 -18.63
CA TRP A 514 -7.37 -38.92 -19.64
C TRP A 514 -7.23 -37.42 -19.38
#